data_AF-A0A821Z3Q3-F1
#
_entry.id   AF-A0A821Z3Q3-F1
#
_cell.length_a   1.000
_cell.length_b   1.000
_cell.length_c   1.000
_cell.angle_alpha   90.00
_cell.angle_beta   90.00
_cell.angle_gamma   90.00
#
_symmetry.space_group_name_H-M   'P 1'
#
loop_
_entity.id
_entity.type
_entity.pdbx_description
1 polymer ?
#
loop_
_entity_poly.entity_id
_entity_poly.type
_entity_poly.pdbx_seq_one_letter_code
_entity_poly.pdbx_strand_id
1 'polypeptide(L)' 'PVLNASHWAIYCVAIKLLHAPESIEDINFAERLINYYCRTVSEVYDQSLEYYSLHAHLHLPAQVRLHGGLSFCSVR' A
#
# COMPACT_ATOMS: atom_id res chain seq x y z
N PRO A 1 -5.25 -14.85 -13.68
CA PRO A 1 -4.57 -15.47 -12.52
C PRO A 1 -3.18 -14.87 -12.21
N VAL A 2 -2.25 -14.88 -13.18
CA VAL A 2 -0.87 -14.34 -12.97
C VAL A 2 -0.89 -12.83 -12.75
N LEU A 3 -1.66 -12.08 -13.54
CA LEU A 3 -1.80 -10.63 -13.40
C LEU A 3 -2.32 -10.23 -12.01
N ASN A 4 -3.41 -10.86 -11.54
CA ASN A 4 -4.00 -10.62 -10.22
C ASN A 4 -3.00 -10.92 -9.08
N ALA A 5 -2.21 -12.00 -9.22
CA ALA A 5 -1.21 -12.38 -8.22
C ALA A 5 -0.04 -11.38 -8.18
N SER A 6 0.47 -10.96 -9.33
CA SER A 6 1.53 -9.95 -9.42
C SER A 6 1.05 -8.59 -8.88
N HIS A 7 -0.18 -8.20 -9.22
CA HIS A 7 -0.78 -6.96 -8.74
C HIS A 7 -1.00 -6.97 -7.22
N TRP A 8 -1.50 -8.08 -6.67
CA TRP A 8 -1.61 -8.27 -5.23
C TRP A 8 -0.24 -8.26 -4.54
N ALA A 9 0.77 -8.91 -5.13
CA ALA A 9 2.13 -8.91 -4.59
C ALA A 9 2.72 -7.50 -4.48
N ILE A 10 2.47 -6.61 -5.45
CA ILE A 10 2.88 -5.21 -5.39
C ILE A 10 2.31 -4.51 -4.15
N TYR A 11 1.02 -4.71 -3.87
CA TYR A 11 0.40 -4.15 -2.67
C TYR A 11 1.00 -4.74 -1.39
N CYS A 12 1.19 -6.05 -1.31
CA CYS A 12 1.83 -6.68 -0.14
C CYS A 12 3.24 -6.15 0.12
N VAL A 13 4.03 -5.93 -0.94
CA VAL A 13 5.38 -5.34 -0.82
C VAL A 13 5.29 -3.93 -0.25
N ALA A 14 4.36 -3.12 -0.73
CA ALA A 14 4.16 -1.77 -0.21
C ALA A 14 3.81 -1.76 1.29
N ILE A 15 2.89 -2.63 1.72
CA ILE A 15 2.51 -2.75 3.14
C ILE A 15 3.69 -3.25 3.98
N LYS A 16 4.49 -4.20 3.50
CA LYS A 16 5.70 -4.67 4.20
C LYS A 16 6.73 -3.56 4.39
N LEU A 17 6.96 -2.74 3.37
CA LEU A 17 7.87 -1.58 3.46
C LEU A 17 7.36 -0.56 4.50
N LEU A 18 6.05 -0.30 4.51
CA LEU A 18 5.43 0.61 5.49
C LEU A 18 5.35 0.04 6.90
N HIS A 19 5.40 -1.28 7.07
CA HIS A 19 5.32 -1.93 8.38
C HIS A 19 6.52 -1.57 9.27
N ALA A 20 7.73 -1.64 8.72
CA ALA A 20 8.97 -1.31 9.41
C ALA A 20 9.95 -0.67 8.42
N PRO A 21 9.71 0.59 7.99
CA PRO A 21 10.59 1.26 7.05
C PRO A 21 11.95 1.51 7.70
N GLU A 22 13.03 1.21 6.98
CA GLU A 22 14.39 1.46 7.44
C GLU A 22 14.88 2.85 6.98
N SER A 23 14.21 3.41 5.97
CA SER A 23 14.58 4.67 5.32
C SER A 23 13.36 5.46 4.81
N ILE A 24 13.56 6.74 4.48
CA ILE A 24 12.52 7.53 3.82
C ILE A 24 12.28 7.06 2.38
N GLU A 25 13.31 6.49 1.75
CA GLU A 25 13.27 5.88 0.43
C GLU A 25 12.29 4.69 0.38
N ASP A 26 12.24 3.87 1.43
CA ASP A 26 11.28 2.76 1.53
C ASP A 26 9.84 3.29 1.53
N ILE A 27 9.59 4.36 2.29
CA ILE A 27 8.27 4.99 2.36
C ILE A 27 7.88 5.57 1.00
N ASN A 28 8.81 6.26 0.33
CA ASN A 28 8.60 6.83 -1.00
C ASN A 28 8.40 5.75 -2.07
N PHE A 29 9.06 4.60 -1.93
CA PHE A 29 8.85 3.47 -2.83
C PHE A 29 7.49 2.82 -2.60
N ALA A 30 7.11 2.56 -1.34
CA ALA A 30 5.80 2.04 -0.99
C ALA A 30 4.65 2.94 -1.46
N GLU A 31 4.80 4.26 -1.34
CA GLU A 31 3.83 5.23 -1.86
C GLU A 31 3.62 5.09 -3.36
N ARG A 32 4.69 4.91 -4.14
CA ARG A 32 4.60 4.69 -5.59
C ARG A 32 3.88 3.37 -5.92
N LEU A 33 4.17 2.31 -5.16
CA LEU A 33 3.52 1.00 -5.33
C LEU A 33 2.02 1.04 -5.00
N ILE A 34 1.62 1.71 -3.91
CA ILE A 34 0.20 1.89 -3.55
C ILE A 34 -0.53 2.72 -4.60
N ASN A 35 0.09 3.82 -5.07
CA ASN A 35 -0.49 4.65 -6.13
C ASN A 35 -0.68 3.86 -7.42
N TYR A 36 0.31 3.05 -7.82
CA TYR A 36 0.19 2.16 -8.97
C TYR A 36 -0.98 1.19 -8.77
N TYR A 37 -1.01 0.47 -7.66
CA TYR A 37 -2.06 -0.51 -7.34
C TYR A 37 -3.46 0.11 -7.38
N CYS A 38 -3.67 1.29 -6.77
CA CYS A 38 -4.97 1.94 -6.74
C CYS A 38 -5.42 2.42 -8.14
N ARG A 39 -4.48 2.81 -9.01
CA ARG A 39 -4.80 3.26 -10.37
C ARG A 39 -5.16 2.12 -11.31
N THR A 40 -4.56 0.95 -11.13
CA THR A 40 -4.74 -0.21 -12.02
C THR A 40 -5.68 -1.27 -11.47
N VAL A 41 -6.20 -1.10 -10.24
CA VAL A 41 -7.13 -2.04 -9.58
C VAL A 41 -8.35 -2.38 -10.46
N SER A 42 -8.93 -1.40 -11.14
CA SER A 42 -10.11 -1.59 -12.00
C SER A 42 -9.79 -2.27 -13.33
N GLU A 43 -8.52 -2.32 -13.71
CA GLU A 43 -8.05 -3.01 -14.91
C GLU A 43 -7.70 -4.47 -14.62
N VAL A 44 -7.42 -4.79 -13.35
CA VAL A 44 -6.96 -6.12 -12.90
C VAL A 44 -8.06 -6.93 -12.21
N TYR A 45 -8.96 -6.27 -11.50
CA TYR A 45 -10.08 -6.89 -10.79
C TYR A 45 -11.42 -6.39 -11.34
N ASP A 46 -12.47 -7.16 -11.05
CA ASP A 46 -13.83 -6.83 -11.47
C ASP A 46 -14.30 -5.52 -10.80
N GLN A 47 -15.13 -4.73 -11.49
CA GLN A 47 -15.52 -3.36 -11.08
C GLN A 47 -16.26 -3.27 -9.74
N SER A 48 -16.66 -4.41 -9.17
CA SER A 48 -17.29 -4.51 -7.85
C SER A 48 -16.31 -4.40 -6.68
N LEU A 49 -14.99 -4.41 -6.92
CA LEU A 49 -14.02 -4.19 -5.85
C LEU A 49 -14.00 -2.71 -5.41
N GLU A 50 -14.43 -2.50 -4.17
CA GLU A 50 -14.69 -1.20 -3.54
C GLU A 50 -13.54 -0.20 -3.64
N TYR A 51 -13.74 0.83 -4.45
CA TYR A 51 -12.86 1.99 -4.59
C TYR A 51 -12.61 2.73 -3.26
N TYR A 52 -13.60 2.73 -2.36
CA TYR A 52 -13.54 3.45 -1.09
C TYR A 52 -12.51 2.86 -0.12
N SER A 53 -12.46 1.52 -0.02
CA SER A 53 -11.50 0.82 0.85
C SER A 53 -10.05 1.01 0.35
N LEU A 54 -9.84 1.10 -0.97
CA LEU A 54 -8.52 1.39 -1.53
C LEU A 54 -8.06 2.83 -1.32
N HIS A 55 -8.95 3.82 -1.41
CA HIS A 55 -8.57 5.23 -1.30
C HIS A 55 -7.90 5.56 0.04
N ALA A 56 -8.38 4.96 1.14
CA ALA A 56 -7.78 5.13 2.46
C ALA A 56 -6.29 4.76 2.51
N HIS A 57 -5.87 3.78 1.69
CA HIS A 57 -4.49 3.31 1.66
C HIS A 57 -3.52 4.34 1.06
N LEU A 58 -4.00 5.27 0.23
CA LEU A 58 -3.19 6.38 -0.31
C LEU A 58 -2.63 7.27 0.81
N HIS A 59 -3.27 7.29 1.98
CA HIS A 59 -2.84 8.11 3.11
C HIS A 59 -1.81 7.40 4.01
N LEU A 60 -1.62 6.07 3.88
CA LEU A 60 -0.70 5.31 4.75
C LEU A 60 0.75 5.81 4.72
N PRO A 61 1.36 6.13 3.57
CA PRO A 61 2.72 6.66 3.55
C PRO A 61 2.86 7.97 4.35
N ALA A 62 1.87 8.87 4.24
CA ALA A 62 1.85 10.10 5.02
C ALA A 62 1.72 9.83 6.53
N GLN A 63 0.86 8.88 6.93
CA GLN A 63 0.73 8.47 8.33
C GLN A 63 2.05 7.87 8.86
N VAL A 64 2.72 7.04 8.07
CA VAL A 64 3.99 6.42 8.46
C VAL A 64 5.12 7.45 8.61
N ARG A 65 5.15 8.48 7.75
CA ARG A 65 6.10 9.60 7.90
C ARG A 65 5.91 10.36 9.21
N LEU A 66 4.66 10.52 9.66
CA LEU A 66 4.30 11.29 10.85
C LEU A 66 4.40 10.48 12.15
N HIS A 67 4.14 9.18 12.09
CA HIS A 67 3.90 8.36 13.28
C HIS A 67 4.83 7.14 13.39
N GLY A 68 5.69 6.91 12.41
CA GLY A 68 6.53 5.71 12.32
C GLY A 68 5.84 4.55 11.61
N GLY A 69 6.55 3.42 11.47
CA GLY A 69 6.05 2.25 10.74
C GLY A 69 4.71 1.72 11.26
N LEU A 70 3.94 1.01 10.43
CA LEU A 70 2.63 0.46 10.83
C LEU A 70 2.73 -0.52 12.01
N SER A 71 3.89 -1.13 12.23
CA SER A 71 4.18 -1.96 13.41
C SER A 71 4.11 -1.19 14.74
N PHE A 72 4.26 0.13 14.71
CA PHE A 72 4.26 0.98 15.90
C PHE A 72 2.86 1.11 16.56
N CYS A 73 1.80 0.70 15.86
CA CYS A 73 0.42 0.77 16.36
C CYS A 73 0.02 -0.35 17.34
N SER A 74 0.88 -1.33 17.67
CA SER A 74 0.53 -2.46 18.55
C SER A 74 0.96 -2.30 20.02
N VAL A 75 1.46 -1.13 20.44
CA VAL A 75 1.90 -0.89 21.83
C VAL A 75 0.96 0.07 22.52
N ARG A 76 -0.26 -0.38 22.83
CA ARG A 76 -1.12 0.18 23.88
C ARG A 76 -2.19 -0.82 24.31
#